data_AF-A0AAP0RLC3-F1
#
_entry.id   AF-A0AAP0RLC3-F1
#
_cell.length_a   1.000
_cell.length_b   1.000
_cell.length_c   1.000
_cell.angle_alpha   90.00
_cell.angle_beta   90.00
_cell.angle_gamma   90.00
#
_symmetry.space_group_name_H-M   'P 1'
#
loop_
_entity.id
_entity.type
_entity.pdbx_description
1 polymer ?
#
loop_
_entity_poly.entity_id
_entity_poly.type
_entity_poly.pdbx_seq_one_letter_code
_entity_poly.pdbx_strand_id
1 'polypeptide(L)'
;MLISSCAMLWFHIPLCWVLVFKSGLYNLGAALAISISNWLNVIFLALYIMCSSACAKTRVPISMELFQGIGEFFRFAVPSAVMICLEWWSFELLILLSDLLPHPQLVLPHPQLETSALSICLRTIITVYMIPYGLGAAVRLIIS
;
A
#
# COMPACT_ATOMS: atom_id res chain seq x y z
N MET A 1 7.84 13.25 3.95
CA MET A 1 7.17 11.94 3.77
C MET A 1 6.98 11.20 5.09
N LEU A 2 8.02 10.98 5.91
CA LEU A 2 7.85 10.25 7.18
C LEU A 2 6.92 10.98 8.17
N ILE A 3 7.10 12.30 8.32
CA ILE A 3 6.26 13.14 9.19
C ILE A 3 4.80 13.17 8.71
N SER A 4 4.57 13.28 7.40
CA SER A 4 3.21 13.27 6.83
C SER A 4 2.52 11.91 7.02
N SER A 5 3.27 10.80 6.88
CA SER A 5 2.74 9.46 7.15
C SER A 5 2.38 9.27 8.62
N CYS A 6 3.21 9.74 9.55
CA CYS A 6 2.89 9.71 10.99
C CYS A 6 1.65 10.55 11.31
N ALA A 7 1.58 11.79 10.79
CA ALA A 7 0.41 12.64 10.98
C ALA A 7 -0.87 11.97 10.42
N MET A 8 -0.80 11.39 9.23
CA MET A 8 -1.94 10.70 8.62
C MET A 8 -2.39 9.49 9.44
N LEU A 9 -1.46 8.72 10.00
CA LEU A 9 -1.79 7.59 10.88
C LEU A 9 -2.60 8.06 12.10
N TRP A 10 -2.17 9.16 12.72
CA TRP A 10 -2.84 9.77 13.86
C TRP A 10 -4.25 10.27 13.53
N PHE A 11 -4.49 10.77 12.32
CA PHE A 11 -5.82 11.16 11.87
C PHE A 11 -6.67 9.95 11.43
N HIS A 12 -6.06 8.94 10.84
CA HIS A 12 -6.76 7.77 10.31
C HIS A 12 -7.38 6.93 11.43
N ILE A 13 -6.66 6.72 12.55
CA ILE A 13 -7.15 5.91 13.69
C ILE A 13 -8.51 6.42 14.25
N PRO A 14 -8.65 7.69 14.67
CA PRO A 14 -9.93 8.20 15.17
C PRO A 14 -11.00 8.28 14.09
N LEU A 15 -10.62 8.61 12.85
CA LEU A 15 -11.55 8.64 11.72
C LEU A 15 -12.15 7.25 11.46
N CYS A 16 -11.31 6.22 11.44
CA CYS A 16 -11.72 4.82 11.30
C CYS A 16 -12.62 4.39 12.46
N TRP A 17 -12.27 4.76 13.70
CA TRP A 17 -13.09 4.47 14.86
C TRP A 17 -14.50 5.06 14.73
N VAL A 18 -14.63 6.32 14.34
CA VAL A 18 -15.93 6.98 14.17
C VAL A 18 -16.74 6.35 13.03
N LEU A 19 -16.12 6.12 11.87
CA LEU A 19 -16.80 5.57 10.70
C LEU A 19 -17.17 4.08 10.81
N VAL A 20 -16.46 3.32 11.63
CA VAL A 20 -16.77 1.89 11.82
C VAL A 20 -17.77 1.71 12.96
N PHE A 21 -17.53 2.35 14.12
CA PHE A 21 -18.28 2.07 15.34
C PHE A 21 -19.41 3.06 15.64
N LYS A 22 -19.30 4.34 15.22
CA LYS A 22 -20.30 5.37 15.55
C LYS A 22 -21.35 5.57 14.46
N SER A 23 -21.00 5.38 13.19
CA SER A 23 -21.92 5.62 12.07
C SER A 23 -22.71 4.38 11.63
N GLY A 24 -22.40 3.20 12.16
CA GLY A 24 -23.09 1.94 11.82
C GLY A 24 -22.76 1.37 10.43
N LEU A 25 -21.72 1.91 9.76
CA LEU A 25 -21.31 1.47 8.42
C LEU A 25 -20.38 0.25 8.42
N TYR A 26 -19.83 -0.16 9.57
CA TYR A 26 -18.94 -1.31 9.73
C TYR A 26 -17.85 -1.40 8.64
N ASN A 27 -17.91 -2.42 7.77
CA ASN A 27 -16.94 -2.65 6.69
C ASN A 27 -16.92 -1.52 5.65
N LEU A 28 -18.09 -0.95 5.32
CA LEU A 28 -18.17 0.21 4.42
C LEU A 28 -17.51 1.43 5.06
N GLY A 29 -17.62 1.56 6.39
CA GLY A 29 -16.99 2.61 7.18
C GLY A 29 -15.47 2.51 7.13
N ALA A 30 -14.92 1.30 7.22
CA ALA A 30 -13.48 1.06 7.08
C ALA A 30 -12.97 1.44 5.68
N ALA A 31 -13.68 1.05 4.62
CA ALA A 31 -13.33 1.42 3.24
C ALA A 31 -13.36 2.94 3.02
N LEU A 32 -14.39 3.61 3.52
CA LEU A 32 -14.49 5.08 3.46
C LEU A 32 -13.38 5.77 4.26
N ALA A 33 -13.06 5.28 5.46
CA ALA A 33 -12.00 5.84 6.29
C ALA A 33 -10.64 5.75 5.58
N ILE A 34 -10.33 4.64 4.91
CA ILE A 34 -9.11 4.49 4.10
C ILE A 34 -9.12 5.47 2.92
N SER A 35 -10.23 5.56 2.19
CA SER A 35 -10.35 6.47 1.05
C SER A 35 -10.14 7.93 1.45
N ILE A 36 -10.83 8.38 2.50
CA ILE A 36 -10.69 9.74 3.04
C ILE A 36 -9.26 9.97 3.51
N SER A 37 -8.66 9.01 4.21
CA SER A 37 -7.27 9.11 4.68
C SER A 37 -6.28 9.25 3.53
N ASN A 38 -6.45 8.50 2.45
CA ASN A 38 -5.59 8.60 1.27
C ASN A 38 -5.73 9.96 0.60
N TRP A 39 -6.96 10.46 0.42
CA TRP A 39 -7.19 11.78 -0.16
C TRP A 39 -6.61 12.91 0.70
N LEU A 40 -6.77 12.83 2.03
CA LEU A 40 -6.15 13.79 2.94
C LEU A 40 -4.63 13.80 2.80
N ASN A 41 -3.98 12.63 2.72
CA ASN A 41 -2.54 12.54 2.52
C ASN A 41 -2.10 13.20 1.19
N VAL A 42 -2.83 12.96 0.10
CA VAL A 42 -2.58 13.61 -1.20
C VAL A 42 -2.68 15.14 -1.06
N ILE A 43 -3.72 15.64 -0.40
CA ILE A 43 -3.91 17.08 -0.17
C ILE A 43 -2.76 17.65 0.67
N PHE A 44 -2.40 17.02 1.79
CA PHE A 44 -1.28 17.46 2.63
C PHE A 44 0.04 17.49 1.86
N LEU A 45 0.32 16.49 1.04
CA LEU A 45 1.55 16.43 0.25
C LEU A 45 1.54 17.49 -0.86
N ALA A 46 0.42 17.71 -1.54
CA ALA A 46 0.27 18.75 -2.55
C ALA A 46 0.48 20.15 -1.94
N LEU A 47 -0.15 20.43 -0.79
CA LEU A 47 0.06 21.67 -0.04
C LEU A 47 1.53 21.83 0.39
N TYR A 48 2.18 20.75 0.86
CA TYR A 48 3.59 20.80 1.22
C TYR A 48 4.47 21.19 0.02
N ILE A 49 4.24 20.62 -1.16
CA ILE A 49 5.00 20.94 -2.39
C ILE A 49 4.71 22.39 -2.84
N MET A 50 3.47 22.85 -2.72
CA MET A 50 3.04 24.20 -3.14
C MET A 50 3.44 25.32 -2.17
N CYS A 51 3.54 25.04 -0.87
CA CYS A 51 3.85 26.05 0.14
C CYS A 51 5.32 26.03 0.57
N SER A 52 6.00 24.87 0.50
CA SER A 52 7.38 24.76 0.98
C SER A 52 8.38 25.34 -0.01
N SER A 53 9.25 26.23 0.49
CA SER A 53 10.39 26.77 -0.25
C SER A 53 11.44 25.70 -0.60
N ALA A 54 11.49 24.60 0.17
CA ALA A 54 12.39 23.48 -0.10
C ALA A 54 12.08 22.75 -1.41
N CYS A 55 10.81 22.78 -1.85
CA CYS A 55 10.37 22.19 -3.12
C CYS A 55 10.35 23.20 -4.27
N ALA A 56 10.78 24.46 -4.07
CA ALA A 56 10.70 25.49 -5.09
C ALA A 56 11.55 25.17 -6.34
N LYS A 57 12.70 24.50 -6.18
CA LYS A 57 13.59 24.08 -7.29
C LYS A 57 13.05 22.90 -8.10
N THR A 58 12.25 22.02 -7.48
CA THR A 58 11.70 20.81 -8.11
C THR A 58 10.23 20.98 -8.50
N ARG A 59 9.65 22.16 -8.27
CA ARG A 59 8.29 22.51 -8.65
C ARG A 59 8.22 22.72 -10.16
N VAL A 60 7.88 21.66 -10.89
CA VAL A 60 7.59 21.74 -12.33
C VAL A 60 6.16 22.24 -12.51
N PRO A 61 5.91 23.26 -13.35
CA PRO A 61 4.54 23.63 -13.70
C PRO A 61 3.87 22.45 -14.41
N ILE A 62 2.59 22.20 -14.11
CA ILE A 62 1.81 21.19 -14.82
C ILE A 62 1.65 21.69 -16.26
N SER A 63 2.55 21.23 -17.14
CA SER A 63 2.68 21.59 -18.54
C SER A 63 2.27 20.41 -19.41
N MET A 64 1.80 20.68 -20.63
CA MET A 64 1.55 19.64 -21.65
C MET A 64 2.82 18.85 -22.01
N GLU A 65 4.01 19.37 -21.71
CA GLU A 65 5.29 18.63 -21.85
C GLU A 65 5.37 17.42 -20.90
N LEU A 66 4.65 17.41 -19.78
CA LEU A 66 4.55 16.25 -18.89
C LEU A 66 3.99 15.02 -19.61
N PHE A 67 3.05 15.24 -20.53
CA PHE A 67 2.43 14.15 -21.29
C PHE A 67 3.36 13.57 -22.36
N GLN A 68 4.39 14.30 -22.79
CA GLN A 68 5.37 13.77 -23.74
C GLN A 68 6.25 12.69 -23.11
N GLY A 69 6.57 12.80 -21.82
CA GLY A 69 7.34 11.80 -21.07
C GLY A 69 6.53 10.58 -20.59
N ILE A 70 5.20 10.56 -20.81
CA ILE A 70 4.33 9.49 -20.29
C ILE A 70 4.70 8.13 -20.88
N GLY A 71 5.08 8.08 -22.17
CA GLY A 71 5.44 6.85 -22.86
C GLY A 71 6.73 6.24 -22.32
N GLU A 72 7.74 7.07 -22.06
CA GLU A 72 8.97 6.62 -21.41
C GLU A 72 8.72 6.19 -19.96
N PHE A 73 7.87 6.91 -19.23
CA PHE A 73 7.46 6.52 -17.88
C PHE A 73 6.82 5.12 -17.89
N PHE A 74 5.85 4.86 -18.76
CA PHE A 74 5.21 3.54 -18.86
C PHE A 74 6.20 2.43 -19.26
N ARG A 75 7.19 2.73 -20.11
CA ARG A 75 8.22 1.75 -20.49
C ARG A 75 9.01 1.20 -19.30
N PHE A 76 9.24 2.00 -18.26
CA PHE A 76 9.92 1.56 -17.03
C PHE A 76 8.94 1.15 -15.92
N ALA A 77 7.79 1.83 -15.82
CA ALA A 77 6.79 1.57 -14.81
C ALA A 77 6.09 0.23 -15.03
N VAL A 78 5.78 -0.16 -16.28
CA VAL A 78 5.09 -1.43 -16.58
C VAL A 78 5.92 -2.65 -16.19
N PRO A 79 7.20 -2.80 -16.61
CA PRO A 79 8.02 -3.93 -16.17
C PRO A 79 8.18 -3.98 -14.64
N SER A 80 8.36 -2.82 -13.99
CA SER A 80 8.50 -2.73 -12.54
C SER A 80 7.21 -3.16 -11.83
N ALA A 81 6.05 -2.70 -12.31
CA ALA A 81 4.74 -3.08 -11.77
C ALA A 81 4.48 -4.57 -11.96
N VAL A 82 4.78 -5.12 -13.14
CA VAL A 82 4.61 -6.55 -13.43
C VAL A 82 5.48 -7.40 -12.50
N MET A 83 6.75 -7.03 -12.29
CA MET A 83 7.65 -7.77 -11.40
C MET A 83 7.10 -7.83 -9.96
N ILE A 84 6.68 -6.68 -9.42
CA ILE A 84 6.12 -6.60 -8.06
C ILE A 84 4.77 -7.34 -7.98
N CYS A 85 3.89 -7.15 -8.96
CA CYS A 85 2.60 -7.84 -8.98
C CYS A 85 2.75 -9.36 -9.10
N LEU A 86 3.67 -9.86 -9.92
CA LEU A 86 3.92 -11.30 -10.05
C LEU A 86 4.47 -11.91 -8.76
N GLU A 87 5.32 -11.19 -8.03
CA GLU A 87 5.79 -11.61 -6.71
C GLU A 87 4.60 -11.79 -5.74
N TRP A 88 3.74 -10.77 -5.62
CA TRP A 88 2.56 -10.82 -4.75
C TRP A 88 1.51 -11.86 -5.19
N TRP A 89 1.22 -11.94 -6.49
CA TRP A 89 0.28 -12.91 -7.02
C TRP A 89 0.76 -14.34 -6.82
N SER A 90 2.08 -14.58 -6.84
CA SER A 90 2.64 -15.90 -6.55
C SER A 90 2.37 -16.30 -5.10
N PHE A 91 2.51 -15.39 -4.14
CA PHE A 91 2.13 -15.64 -2.74
C PHE A 91 0.63 -15.91 -2.58
N GLU A 92 -0.23 -15.10 -3.20
CA GLU A 92 -1.68 -15.30 -3.17
C GLU A 92 -2.09 -16.64 -3.81
N LEU A 93 -1.49 -17.02 -4.95
CA LEU A 93 -1.77 -18.30 -5.60
C LEU A 93 -1.33 -19.50 -4.74
N LEU A 94 -0.18 -19.43 -4.08
CA LEU A 94 0.27 -20.48 -3.15
C LEU A 94 -0.71 -20.67 -1.99
N ILE A 95 -1.29 -19.57 -1.50
CA ILE A 95 -2.27 -19.57 -0.41
C ILE A 95 -3.59 -20.17 -0.88
N LEU A 96 -4.11 -19.72 -2.03
CA LEU A 96 -5.33 -20.27 -2.62
C LEU A 96 -5.19 -21.75 -2.95
N LEU A 97 -4.02 -22.19 -3.43
CA LEU A 97 -3.74 -23.61 -3.70
C LEU A 97 -3.63 -24.43 -2.41
N SER A 98 -3.10 -23.85 -1.32
CA SER A 98 -3.05 -24.53 -0.01
C SER A 98 -4.45 -24.76 0.55
N ASP A 99 -5.39 -23.84 0.31
CA ASP A 99 -6.80 -23.95 0.72
C ASP A 99 -7.61 -24.91 -0.19
N LEU A 100 -7.19 -25.09 -1.45
CA LEU A 100 -7.83 -25.98 -2.42
C LEU A 100 -7.33 -27.44 -2.35
N LEU A 101 -6.22 -27.70 -1.65
CA LEU A 101 -5.69 -29.06 -1.49
C LEU A 101 -6.71 -29.92 -0.70
N PRO A 102 -7.19 -31.05 -1.26
CA PRO A 102 -8.11 -31.93 -0.55
C PRO A 102 -7.40 -32.53 0.66
N HIS A 103 -7.71 -32.03 1.85
CA HIS A 103 -7.20 -32.61 3.09
C HIS A 103 -7.75 -34.04 3.27
N PRO A 104 -6.90 -35.08 3.36
CA PRO A 104 -7.34 -36.34 3.95
C PRO A 104 -7.73 -36.03 5.40
N GLN A 105 -8.91 -36.50 5.82
CA GLN A 105 -9.61 -36.19 7.09
C GLN A 105 -8.85 -36.50 8.40
N LEU A 106 -7.55 -36.77 8.33
CA LEU A 106 -6.65 -37.08 9.44
C LEU A 106 -5.73 -35.91 9.84
N VAL A 107 -5.68 -34.83 9.07
CA VAL A 107 -4.88 -33.63 9.40
C VAL A 107 -5.82 -32.43 9.46
N LEU A 108 -6.24 -32.10 10.69
CA LEU A 108 -6.95 -30.88 11.13
C LEU A 108 -8.43 -30.74 10.71
N PRO A 109 -9.38 -30.87 11.67
CA PRO A 109 -10.83 -30.81 11.42
C PRO A 109 -11.41 -29.38 11.29
N HIS A 110 -10.58 -28.34 11.16
CA HIS A 110 -11.03 -26.94 11.22
C HIS A 110 -10.43 -26.06 10.10
N PRO A 111 -11.17 -25.81 9.00
CA PRO A 111 -10.72 -24.91 7.91
C PRO A 111 -10.49 -23.45 8.36
N GLN A 112 -11.01 -23.06 9.53
CA GLN A 112 -10.76 -21.74 10.13
C GLN A 112 -9.32 -21.57 10.63
N LEU A 113 -8.62 -22.66 10.95
CA LEU A 113 -7.26 -22.59 11.50
C LEU A 113 -6.22 -22.33 10.40
N GLU A 114 -6.35 -23.01 9.27
CA GLU A 114 -5.48 -22.87 8.09
C GLU A 114 -5.55 -21.44 7.52
N THR A 115 -6.77 -20.94 7.28
CA THR A 115 -7.00 -19.57 6.78
C THR A 115 -6.46 -18.50 7.72
N SER A 116 -6.59 -18.69 9.03
CA SER A 116 -6.04 -17.78 10.04
C SER A 116 -4.51 -17.79 10.02
N ALA A 117 -3.88 -18.97 9.98
CA ALA A 117 -2.43 -19.12 9.92
C ALA A 117 -1.84 -18.46 8.66
N LEU A 118 -2.46 -18.68 7.50
CA LEU A 118 -2.05 -18.07 6.23
C LEU A 118 -2.17 -16.53 6.27
N SER A 119 -3.24 -16.00 6.87
CA SER A 119 -3.41 -14.54 7.03
C SER A 119 -2.32 -13.90 7.90
N ILE A 120 -1.89 -14.59 8.96
CA ILE A 120 -0.82 -14.15 9.86
C ILE A 120 0.52 -14.20 9.12
N CYS A 121 0.79 -15.27 8.39
CA CYS A 121 1.98 -15.41 7.56
C CYS A 121 2.07 -14.27 6.53
N LEU A 122 0.99 -13.97 5.80
CA LEU A 122 0.94 -12.86 4.85
C LEU A 122 1.22 -11.50 5.51
N ARG A 123 0.54 -11.20 6.62
CA ARG A 123 0.76 -9.96 7.36
C ARG A 123 2.21 -9.83 7.84
N THR A 124 2.80 -10.94 8.24
CA THR A 124 4.20 -11.00 8.67
C THR A 124 5.14 -10.75 7.49
N ILE A 125 4.93 -11.42 6.36
CA ILE A 125 5.70 -11.23 5.13
C ILE A 125 5.63 -9.77 4.67
N ILE A 126 4.44 -9.18 4.59
CA ILE A 126 4.24 -7.77 4.23
C ILE A 126 5.04 -6.86 5.17
N THR A 127 4.96 -7.09 6.48
CA THR A 127 5.67 -6.28 7.46
C THR A 127 7.18 -6.36 7.30
N VAL A 128 7.72 -7.57 7.10
CA VAL A 128 9.16 -7.78 6.89
C VAL A 128 9.62 -7.22 5.54
N TYR A 129 8.81 -7.35 4.48
CA TYR A 129 9.10 -6.84 3.14
C TYR A 129 9.27 -5.32 3.07
N MET A 130 8.60 -4.57 3.96
CA MET A 130 8.77 -3.12 4.04
C MET A 130 10.21 -2.70 4.38
N ILE A 131 10.99 -3.55 5.06
CA ILE A 131 12.38 -3.27 5.44
C ILE A 131 13.31 -3.23 4.20
N PRO A 132 13.48 -4.31 3.42
CA PRO A 132 14.31 -4.28 2.22
C PRO A 132 13.74 -3.34 1.15
N TYR A 133 12.42 -3.19 1.05
CA TYR A 133 11.80 -2.22 0.15
C TYR A 133 12.22 -0.78 0.48
N GLY A 134 12.14 -0.40 1.77
CA GLY A 134 12.57 0.90 2.26
C GLY A 134 14.07 1.16 2.05
N LEU A 135 14.93 0.17 2.35
CA LEU A 135 16.37 0.27 2.07
C LEU A 135 16.65 0.42 0.58
N GLY A 136 16.01 -0.39 -0.27
CA GLY A 136 16.19 -0.34 -1.72
C GLY A 136 15.75 1.01 -2.31
N ALA A 137 14.68 1.61 -1.79
CA ALA A 137 14.27 2.95 -2.17
C ALA A 137 15.28 4.03 -1.73
N ALA A 138 15.83 3.92 -0.51
CA ALA A 138 16.84 4.85 -0.02
C ALA A 138 18.16 4.75 -0.80
N VAL A 139 18.62 3.54 -1.09
CA VAL A 139 19.85 3.28 -1.87
C VAL A 139 19.71 3.80 -3.29
N ARG A 140 18.55 3.65 -3.93
CA ARG A 140 18.29 4.24 -5.26
C ARG A 140 18.50 5.74 -5.31
N LEU A 141 18.08 6.48 -4.26
CA LEU A 141 18.28 7.93 -4.18
C LEU A 141 19.73 8.35 -3.97
N ILE A 142 20.57 7.46 -3.43
CA ILE A 142 22.00 7.73 -3.23
C ILE A 142 22.79 7.51 -4.52
N ILE A 143 22.35 6.56 -5.35
CA ILE A 143 23.07 6.15 -6.57
C ILE A 143 22.61 6.98 -7.80
N SER A 144 21.42 7.57 -7.78
CA SER A 144 20.90 8.45 -8.85
C SER A 144 21.42 9.88 -8.74
#